data_AF-A0A1G3BN20-F1
#
_entry.id   AF-A0A1G3BN20-F1
#
_cell.length_a   1.000
_cell.length_b   1.000
_cell.length_c   1.000
_cell.angle_alpha   90.00
_cell.angle_beta   90.00
_cell.angle_gamma   90.00
#
_symmetry.space_group_name_H-M   'P 1'
#
loop_
_entity.id
_entity.type
_entity.pdbx_description
1 polymer ?
#
loop_
_entity_poly.entity_id
_entity_poly.type
_entity_poly.pdbx_seq_one_letter_code
_entity_poly.pdbx_strand_id
1 'polypeptide(L)' 'MESEALKRQKMLELQRMADYVCMLIVASDYPQIDIEIEKAKVRNRCEELYPDRMDLYEMIYESRFDRLWYQFREARE' A
#
# COMPACT_ATOMS: atom_id res chain seq x y z
N MET A 1 -14.40 -23.63 -4.61
CA MET A 1 -14.68 -22.18 -4.71
C MET A 1 -14.28 -21.54 -3.40
N GLU A 2 -13.50 -20.48 -3.46
CA GLU A 2 -13.17 -19.69 -2.27
C GLU A 2 -14.43 -19.03 -1.70
N SER A 3 -14.63 -19.08 -0.39
CA SER A 3 -15.77 -18.44 0.27
C SER A 3 -15.68 -16.91 0.14
N GLU A 4 -16.80 -16.24 -0.09
CA GLU A 4 -16.90 -14.77 -0.13
C GLU A 4 -16.35 -14.12 1.16
N ALA A 5 -16.51 -14.78 2.31
CA ALA A 5 -15.95 -14.31 3.57
C ALA A 5 -14.41 -14.25 3.55
N LEU A 6 -13.77 -15.25 2.94
CA LEU A 6 -12.30 -15.33 2.85
C LEU A 6 -11.75 -14.29 1.86
N LYS A 7 -12.42 -14.08 0.72
CA LYS A 7 -12.06 -13.00 -0.21
C LYS A 7 -12.14 -11.64 0.47
N ARG A 8 -13.24 -11.38 1.18
CA ARG A 8 -13.42 -10.12 1.92
C ARG A 8 -12.35 -9.92 2.98
N GLN A 9 -11.98 -10.99 3.70
CA GLN A 9 -10.91 -10.93 4.69
C GLN A 9 -9.56 -10.55 4.06
N LYS A 10 -9.19 -11.18 2.94
CA LYS A 10 -7.95 -10.88 2.18
C LYS A 10 -7.94 -9.44 1.65
N MET A 11 -9.07 -8.95 1.16
CA MET A 11 -9.20 -7.56 0.72
C MET A 11 -9.00 -6.57 1.88
N LEU A 12 -9.63 -6.81 3.02
CA LEU A 12 -9.50 -5.97 4.20
C LEU A 12 -8.07 -6.00 4.77
N GLU A 13 -7.38 -7.12 4.67
CA GLU A 13 -5.97 -7.25 5.04
C GLU A 13 -5.10 -6.30 4.20
N LEU A 14 -5.17 -6.39 2.87
CA LEU A 14 -4.44 -5.48 1.98
C LEU A 14 -4.78 -4.02 2.22
N GLN A 15 -6.07 -3.71 2.40
CA GLN A 15 -6.52 -2.35 2.66
C GLN A 15 -5.87 -1.79 3.93
N ARG A 16 -5.86 -2.56 5.03
CA ARG A 16 -5.23 -2.13 6.29
C ARG A 16 -3.73 -1.90 6.13
N MET A 17 -3.03 -2.75 5.39
CA MET A 17 -1.60 -2.57 5.14
C MET A 17 -1.33 -1.31 4.31
N ALA A 18 -2.12 -1.06 3.27
CA ALA A 18 -1.99 0.15 2.46
C ALA A 18 -2.33 1.43 3.23
N ASP A 19 -3.36 1.39 4.08
CA ASP A 19 -3.72 2.53 4.94
C ASP A 19 -2.64 2.80 6.00
N TYR A 20 -1.94 1.77 6.48
CA TYR A 20 -0.77 1.93 7.34
C TYR A 20 0.37 2.67 6.62
N VAL A 21 0.71 2.28 5.39
CA VAL A 21 1.70 3.01 4.56
C VAL A 21 1.28 4.48 4.38
N CYS A 22 0.01 4.74 4.09
CA CYS A 22 -0.49 6.11 3.95
C CYS A 22 -0.31 6.92 5.24
N MET A 23 -0.60 6.32 6.40
CA MET A 23 -0.38 6.95 7.70
C MET A 23 1.09 7.27 7.93
N LEU A 24 2.01 6.34 7.61
CA LEU A 24 3.45 6.58 7.72
C LEU A 24 3.93 7.71 6.78
N ILE A 25 3.35 7.86 5.60
CA ILE A 25 3.71 8.97 4.71
C ILE A 25 3.22 10.31 5.27
N VAL A 26 1.99 10.37 5.78
CA VAL A 26 1.34 11.63 6.16
C VAL A 26 1.70 12.11 7.57
N ALA A 27 1.74 11.19 8.54
CA ALA A 27 1.60 11.54 9.96
C ALA A 27 2.81 11.19 10.83
N SER A 28 3.86 10.58 10.29
CA SER A 28 5.07 10.27 11.05
C SER A 28 6.27 11.11 10.60
N ASP A 29 7.43 10.90 11.19
CA ASP A 29 8.75 11.32 10.73
C ASP A 29 9.59 10.09 10.33
N TYR A 30 8.92 8.98 9.98
CA TYR A 30 9.60 7.74 9.62
C TYR A 30 10.56 7.98 8.46
N PRO A 31 11.78 7.43 8.53
CA PRO A 31 12.72 7.41 7.42
C PRO A 31 12.09 6.86 6.14
N GLN A 32 12.48 7.43 5.00
CA GLN A 32 12.02 6.96 3.68
C GLN A 32 12.22 5.46 3.48
N ILE A 33 13.38 4.94 3.93
CA ILE A 33 13.71 3.53 3.78
C ILE A 33 12.70 2.61 4.48
N ASP A 34 12.21 3.00 5.66
CA ASP A 34 11.25 2.20 6.41
C ASP A 34 9.87 2.21 5.73
N ILE A 35 9.49 3.33 5.11
CA ILE A 35 8.25 3.45 4.33
C ILE A 35 8.32 2.59 3.06
N GLU A 36 9.46 2.58 2.36
CA GLU A 36 9.66 1.72 1.18
C GLU A 36 9.63 0.23 1.55
N ILE A 37 10.14 -0.14 2.73
CA ILE A 37 10.01 -1.52 3.26
C ILE A 37 8.53 -1.88 3.45
N GLU A 38 7.72 -0.99 4.04
CA GLU A 38 6.29 -1.24 4.21
C GLU A 38 5.54 -1.29 2.87
N LYS A 39 5.86 -0.42 1.90
CA LYS A 39 5.32 -0.49 0.53
C LYS A 39 5.61 -1.85 -0.10
N ALA A 40 6.85 -2.33 -0.01
CA ALA A 40 7.26 -3.64 -0.54
C ALA A 40 6.47 -4.79 0.10
N LYS A 41 6.17 -4.72 1.41
CA LYS A 41 5.30 -5.71 2.07
C LYS A 41 3.89 -5.72 1.49
N VAL A 42 3.29 -4.55 1.22
CA VAL A 42 1.97 -4.48 0.57
C VAL A 42 2.03 -5.08 -0.84
N ARG A 43 3.06 -4.75 -1.63
CA ARG A 43 3.24 -5.26 -2.99
C ARG A 43 3.35 -6.77 -3.01
N ASN A 44 4.27 -7.34 -2.23
CA ASN A 44 4.48 -8.78 -2.13
C ASN A 44 3.19 -9.49 -1.70
N ARG A 45 2.46 -8.92 -0.73
CA ARG A 45 1.21 -9.50 -0.29
C ARG A 45 0.11 -9.43 -1.35
N CYS A 46 0.09 -8.38 -2.16
CA CYS A 46 -0.84 -8.26 -3.28
C CYS A 46 -0.54 -9.28 -4.36
N GLU A 47 0.74 -9.48 -4.69
CA GLU A 47 1.20 -10.47 -5.66
C GLU A 47 0.89 -11.91 -5.22
N GLU A 48 1.07 -12.23 -3.94
CA GLU A 48 0.68 -13.54 -3.38
C GLU A 48 -0.82 -13.82 -3.48
N LEU A 49 -1.66 -12.79 -3.28
CA LEU A 49 -3.11 -12.94 -3.22
C LEU A 49 -3.77 -12.82 -4.60
N TYR A 50 -3.24 -11.96 -5.46
CA TYR A 50 -3.84 -11.54 -6.73
C TYR A 50 -2.76 -11.27 -7.80
N PRO A 51 -1.97 -12.28 -8.20
CA PRO A 51 -0.86 -12.10 -9.15
C PRO A 51 -1.31 -11.51 -10.50
N ASP A 52 -2.51 -11.87 -10.97
CA ASP A 52 -3.08 -11.38 -12.23
C ASP A 52 -3.63 -9.94 -12.14
N ARG A 53 -3.44 -9.25 -11.01
CA ARG A 53 -3.99 -7.92 -10.73
C ARG A 53 -2.91 -6.88 -10.41
N MET A 54 -1.64 -7.16 -10.65
CA MET A 54 -0.55 -6.24 -10.32
C MET A 54 -0.59 -4.93 -11.09
N ASP A 55 -1.11 -4.90 -12.31
CA ASP A 55 -1.34 -3.65 -13.05
C ASP A 55 -2.31 -2.71 -12.31
N LEU A 56 -3.35 -3.27 -11.68
CA LEU A 56 -4.29 -2.50 -10.86
C LEU A 56 -3.64 -2.05 -9.55
N TYR A 57 -2.76 -2.87 -8.98
CA TYR A 57 -1.98 -2.48 -7.80
C TYR A 57 -1.15 -1.23 -8.10
N GLU A 58 -0.39 -1.23 -9.20
CA GLU A 58 0.46 -0.10 -9.59
C GLU A 58 -0.37 1.17 -9.86
N MET A 59 -1.47 1.02 -10.58
CA MET A 59 -2.37 2.13 -10.89
C MET A 59 -3.02 2.75 -9.65
N ILE A 60 -3.33 1.96 -8.63
CA ILE A 60 -4.09 2.42 -7.47
C ILE A 60 -3.17 2.75 -6.29
N TYR A 61 -2.37 1.79 -5.85
CA TYR A 61 -1.59 1.93 -4.63
C TYR A 61 -0.32 2.74 -4.84
N GLU A 62 0.52 2.41 -5.83
CA GLU A 62 1.75 3.18 -6.09
C GLU A 62 1.41 4.63 -6.42
N SER A 63 0.46 4.86 -7.33
CA SER A 63 -0.01 6.22 -7.66
C SER A 63 -0.56 6.99 -6.44
N ARG A 64 -1.20 6.30 -5.48
CA ARG A 64 -1.66 6.92 -4.22
C ARG A 64 -0.47 7.26 -3.32
N PHE A 65 0.48 6.36 -3.17
CA PHE A 65 1.66 6.56 -2.32
C PHE A 65 2.53 7.69 -2.85
N ASP A 66 2.83 7.71 -4.16
CA ASP A 66 3.62 8.76 -4.81
C ASP A 66 2.98 10.13 -4.63
N ARG A 67 1.65 10.22 -4.81
CA ARG A 67 0.92 11.47 -4.59
C ARG A 67 1.03 11.94 -3.14
N LEU A 68 0.86 11.04 -2.17
CA LEU A 68 1.00 11.39 -0.75
C LEU A 68 2.44 11.78 -0.41
N TRP A 69 3.42 11.10 -0.99
CA TRP A 69 4.83 11.40 -0.80
C TRP A 69 5.14 12.83 -1.26
N TYR A 70 4.77 13.16 -2.50
CA TYR A 70 4.93 14.49 -3.05
C TYR A 70 4.28 15.57 -2.17
N GLN A 71 3.05 15.32 -1.72
CA GLN A 71 2.26 16.30 -0.94
C GLN A 71 2.78 16.55 0.49
N PHE A 72 3.35 15.54 1.16
CA PHE A 72 3.65 15.62 2.59
C PHE A 72 5.15 15.52 2.92
N ARG A 73 5.96 14.98 2.01
CA ARG A 73 7.40 14.77 2.20
C ARG A 73 8.25 15.66 1.32
N GLU A 74 7.90 15.82 0.04
CA GLU A 74 8.64 16.70 -0.87
C GLU A 74 8.19 18.16 -0.80
N ALA A 75 6.88 18.42 -0.64
CA ALA A 75 6.36 19.78 -0.47
C ALA A 75 6.73 20.47 0.87
N ARG A 76 7.61 19.86 1.68
CA ARG A 76 8.12 20.44 2.93
C ARG A 76 9.48 21.15 2.80
N GLU A 77 10.00 21.30 1.59
CA GLU A 77 11.12 22.20 1.26
C GLU A 77 10.66 23.65 1.05
#